data_AF-A0A7K5TWY4-F1
#
_entry.id   AF-A0A7K5TWY4-F1
#
_cell.length_a   1.000
_cell.length_b   1.000
_cell.length_c   1.000
_cell.angle_alpha   90.00
_cell.angle_beta   90.00
_cell.angle_gamma   90.00
#
_symmetry.space_group_name_H-M   'P 1'
#
loop_
_entity.id
_entity.type
_entity.pdbx_description
1 polymer ?
#
loop_
_entity_poly.entity_id
_entity_poly.type
_entity_poly.pdbx_seq_one_letter_code
_entity_poly.pdbx_strand_id
1 'polypeptide(L)'
;LPGRVLELVFSYLELRELRSCALVCKLWHRVLHGDENSEVWRSLAARCLAEEALRTDILCNVPTYKGKVRAFHHAFSTNDCSRNVYIKKNGFTLHRNPIAQSTDGARTKIGFSEGRHAWEVWWEGPLGTVAVIGIATKRAAMQCQGYVALLGSDDQSWGWNLVDNNLLHNGEVNGSFPQCNNAPKYQIGERIRVILDMEDKTLAFERGYEFLGVAFRGLPKVCLYPAVSAVYGNTEVTLVYLGKPLDG
;
A
#
# COMPACT_ATOMS: atom_id res chain seq x y z
N LEU A 1 -13.80 -28.60 22.59
CA LEU A 1 -12.33 -28.56 22.81
C LEU A 1 -11.97 -27.28 23.57
N PRO A 2 -11.02 -27.32 24.51
CA PRO A 2 -10.48 -26.12 25.15
C PRO A 2 -9.85 -25.16 24.14
N GLY A 3 -9.87 -23.85 24.43
CA GLY A 3 -9.37 -22.80 23.51
C GLY A 3 -7.93 -23.02 23.06
N ARG A 4 -7.01 -23.40 23.97
CA ARG A 4 -5.61 -23.70 23.64
C ARG A 4 -5.43 -24.85 22.66
N VAL A 5 -6.29 -25.87 22.74
CA VAL A 5 -6.25 -27.00 21.79
C VAL A 5 -6.72 -26.56 20.42
N LEU A 6 -7.77 -25.72 20.36
CA LEU A 6 -8.23 -25.14 19.10
C LEU A 6 -7.15 -24.24 18.46
N GLU A 7 -6.46 -23.43 19.27
CA GLU A 7 -5.38 -22.57 18.81
C GLU A 7 -4.22 -23.37 18.18
N LEU A 8 -3.82 -24.48 18.82
CA LEU A 8 -2.81 -25.38 18.27
C LEU A 8 -3.28 -26.05 16.97
N VAL A 9 -4.55 -26.48 16.88
CA VAL A 9 -5.08 -27.06 15.65
C VAL A 9 -5.12 -26.02 14.53
N PHE A 10 -5.58 -24.80 14.84
CA PHE A 10 -5.69 -23.72 13.87
C PHE A 10 -4.33 -23.21 13.39
N SER A 11 -3.25 -23.34 14.16
CA SER A 11 -1.92 -22.84 13.74
C SER A 11 -1.37 -23.55 12.48
N TYR A 12 -1.87 -24.75 12.18
CA TYR A 12 -1.51 -25.50 10.97
C TYR A 12 -2.34 -25.10 9.73
N LEU A 13 -3.45 -24.39 9.90
CA LEU A 13 -4.38 -24.06 8.82
C LEU A 13 -3.92 -22.86 7.98
N GLU A 14 -4.30 -22.82 6.71
CA GLU A 14 -4.11 -21.67 5.84
C GLU A 14 -5.15 -20.58 6.09
N LEU A 15 -4.89 -19.35 5.61
CA LEU A 15 -5.78 -18.20 5.82
C LEU A 15 -7.23 -18.47 5.36
N ARG A 16 -7.41 -19.19 4.25
CA ARG A 16 -8.74 -19.54 3.73
C ARG A 16 -9.50 -20.47 4.68
N GLU A 17 -8.81 -21.43 5.26
CA GLU A 17 -9.39 -22.39 6.20
C GLU A 17 -9.71 -21.72 7.53
N LEU A 18 -8.82 -20.86 8.03
CA LEU A 18 -9.07 -20.04 9.22
C LEU A 18 -10.32 -19.17 9.07
N ARG A 19 -10.53 -18.58 7.88
CA ARG A 19 -11.76 -17.84 7.59
C ARG A 19 -12.99 -18.73 7.69
N SER A 20 -12.95 -19.95 7.16
CA SER A 20 -14.05 -20.92 7.27
C SER A 20 -14.29 -21.32 8.73
N CYS A 21 -13.23 -21.61 9.50
CA CYS A 21 -13.31 -21.95 10.92
C CYS A 21 -13.94 -20.82 11.75
N ALA A 22 -13.63 -19.56 11.46
CA ALA A 22 -14.20 -18.41 12.16
C ALA A 22 -15.73 -18.28 12.00
N LEU A 23 -16.33 -18.94 11.01
CA LEU A 23 -17.78 -18.92 10.76
C LEU A 23 -18.53 -20.08 11.41
N VAL A 24 -17.82 -21.10 11.92
CA VAL A 24 -18.44 -22.32 12.46
C VAL A 24 -19.22 -22.07 13.75
N CYS A 25 -18.62 -21.36 14.70
CA CYS A 25 -19.30 -21.01 15.96
C CYS A 25 -18.62 -19.83 16.68
N LYS A 26 -19.33 -19.24 17.65
CA LYS A 26 -18.83 -18.10 18.47
C LYS A 26 -17.52 -18.41 19.18
N LEU A 27 -17.32 -19.65 19.64
CA LEU A 27 -16.09 -20.05 20.31
C LEU A 27 -14.88 -19.99 19.36
N TRP A 28 -15.00 -20.55 18.16
CA TRP A 28 -13.91 -20.58 17.18
C TRP A 28 -13.61 -19.18 16.66
N HIS A 29 -14.67 -18.39 16.42
CA HIS A 29 -14.53 -16.98 16.12
C HIS A 29 -13.70 -16.26 17.20
N ARG A 30 -14.05 -16.44 18.48
CA ARG A 30 -13.32 -15.80 19.59
C ARG A 30 -11.87 -16.28 19.67
N VAL A 31 -11.59 -17.56 19.45
CA VAL A 31 -10.21 -18.08 19.43
C VAL A 31 -9.38 -17.44 18.32
N LEU A 32 -9.97 -17.22 17.13
CA LEU A 32 -9.26 -16.66 15.98
C LEU A 32 -9.17 -15.12 15.99
N HIS A 33 -10.11 -14.43 16.63
CA HIS A 33 -10.22 -12.98 16.60
C HIS A 33 -9.94 -12.29 17.95
N GLY A 34 -9.87 -13.04 19.05
CA GLY A 34 -9.68 -12.50 20.40
C GLY A 34 -8.26 -12.00 20.67
N ASP A 35 -7.26 -12.63 20.06
CA ASP A 35 -5.86 -12.20 20.12
C ASP A 35 -5.24 -12.25 18.73
N GLU A 36 -4.88 -11.09 18.19
CA GLU A 36 -4.22 -10.96 16.88
C GLU A 36 -2.73 -11.37 16.89
N ASN A 37 -2.19 -11.65 18.07
CA ASN A 37 -0.84 -12.13 18.32
C ASN A 37 -0.79 -13.58 18.83
N SER A 38 -1.90 -14.31 18.69
CA SER A 38 -1.99 -15.73 19.05
C SER A 38 -1.00 -16.59 18.26
N GLU A 39 -0.77 -17.82 18.72
CA GLU A 39 0.11 -18.77 18.04
C GLU A 39 -0.36 -19.08 16.61
N VAL A 40 -1.68 -19.03 16.37
CA VAL A 40 -2.26 -19.16 15.01
C VAL A 40 -1.69 -18.12 14.07
N TRP A 41 -1.74 -16.84 14.49
CA TRP A 41 -1.30 -15.74 13.64
C TRP A 41 0.22 -15.66 13.54
N ARG A 42 0.95 -16.02 14.60
CA ARG A 42 2.42 -16.15 14.57
C ARG A 42 2.87 -17.21 13.57
N SER A 43 2.29 -18.41 13.66
CA SER A 43 2.58 -19.54 12.77
C SER A 43 2.20 -19.24 11.33
N LEU A 44 1.06 -18.57 11.08
CA LEU A 44 0.69 -18.14 9.74
C LEU A 44 1.64 -17.06 9.20
N ALA A 45 1.98 -16.07 10.01
CA ALA A 45 2.92 -15.02 9.63
C ALA A 45 4.30 -15.59 9.26
N ALA A 46 4.83 -16.51 10.06
CA ALA A 46 6.11 -17.16 9.81
C ALA A 46 6.14 -17.98 8.51
N ARG A 47 4.99 -18.53 8.07
CA ARG A 47 4.86 -19.28 6.81
C ARG A 47 4.66 -18.38 5.60
N CYS A 48 3.97 -17.26 5.75
CA CYS A 48 3.57 -16.41 4.62
C CYS A 48 4.51 -15.23 4.36
N LEU A 49 5.18 -14.71 5.39
CA LEU A 49 6.05 -13.53 5.30
C LEU A 49 7.51 -13.96 5.22
N ALA A 50 8.30 -13.21 4.46
CA ALA A 50 9.75 -13.36 4.48
C ALA A 50 10.32 -13.02 5.87
N GLU A 51 11.31 -13.77 6.31
CA GLU A 51 12.01 -13.55 7.57
C GLU A 51 12.59 -12.13 7.68
N GLU A 52 13.11 -11.60 6.57
CA GLU A 52 13.60 -10.22 6.46
C GLU A 52 12.50 -9.19 6.78
N ALA A 53 11.28 -9.36 6.27
CA ALA A 53 10.18 -8.44 6.52
C ALA A 53 9.74 -8.44 8.00
N LEU A 54 9.93 -9.56 8.70
CA LEU A 54 9.61 -9.69 10.12
C LEU A 54 10.71 -9.13 11.04
N ARG A 55 11.96 -9.11 10.57
CA ARG A 55 13.14 -8.68 11.36
C ARG A 55 13.56 -7.23 11.13
N THR A 56 13.10 -6.61 10.05
CA THR A 56 13.39 -5.21 9.70
C THR A 56 12.25 -4.28 10.09
N ASP A 57 12.47 -2.98 9.93
CA ASP A 57 11.50 -1.95 10.29
C ASP A 57 10.36 -1.78 9.26
N ILE A 58 10.30 -2.60 8.20
CA ILE A 58 9.24 -2.54 7.17
C ILE A 58 7.86 -2.61 7.84
N LEU A 59 7.69 -3.51 8.81
CA LEU A 59 6.41 -3.76 9.47
C LEU A 59 6.33 -3.15 10.88
N CYS A 60 7.17 -2.18 11.23
CA CYS A 60 7.22 -1.63 12.60
C CYS A 60 5.91 -0.94 13.02
N ASN A 61 5.16 -0.36 12.07
CA ASN A 61 3.85 0.27 12.31
C ASN A 61 2.67 -0.72 12.22
N VAL A 62 2.94 -2.02 12.08
CA VAL A 62 1.94 -3.09 12.06
C VAL A 62 2.17 -4.02 13.25
N PRO A 63 1.55 -3.73 14.42
CA PRO A 63 1.97 -4.32 15.69
C PRO A 63 1.56 -5.79 15.86
N THR A 64 0.54 -6.25 15.13
CA THR A 64 -0.01 -7.60 15.31
C THR A 64 0.40 -8.56 14.19
N TYR A 65 0.61 -9.85 14.49
CA TYR A 65 0.93 -10.85 13.46
C TYR A 65 -0.20 -10.99 12.43
N LYS A 66 -1.46 -10.93 12.87
CA LYS A 66 -2.61 -10.87 11.96
C LYS A 66 -2.57 -9.63 11.08
N GLY A 67 -2.21 -8.47 11.64
CA GLY A 67 -1.99 -7.23 10.91
C GLY A 67 -0.90 -7.38 9.85
N LYS A 68 0.23 -8.03 10.18
CA LYS A 68 1.35 -8.27 9.25
C LYS A 68 0.93 -9.17 8.09
N VAL A 69 0.17 -10.24 8.37
CA VAL A 69 -0.43 -11.10 7.33
C VAL A 69 -1.39 -10.28 6.46
N ARG A 70 -2.26 -9.45 7.07
CA ARG A 70 -3.16 -8.54 6.34
C ARG A 70 -2.38 -7.59 5.44
N ALA A 71 -1.30 -6.97 5.93
CA ALA A 71 -0.46 -6.06 5.17
C ALA A 71 0.12 -6.75 3.93
N PHE A 72 0.64 -7.98 4.09
CA PHE A 72 1.21 -8.76 2.98
C PHE A 72 0.19 -9.09 1.86
N HIS A 73 -1.05 -9.39 2.24
CA HIS A 73 -2.12 -9.60 1.26
C HIS A 73 -2.54 -8.34 0.50
N HIS A 74 -2.23 -7.16 1.05
CA HIS A 74 -2.49 -5.86 0.42
C HIS A 74 -1.23 -5.23 -0.20
N ALA A 75 -0.07 -5.90 -0.15
CA ALA A 75 1.16 -5.41 -0.75
C ALA A 75 1.10 -5.36 -2.29
N PHE A 76 2.19 -4.92 -2.93
CA PHE A 76 2.29 -4.89 -4.39
C PHE A 76 2.00 -6.25 -5.04
N SER A 77 1.34 -6.20 -6.20
CA SER A 77 1.09 -7.38 -7.03
C SER A 77 2.27 -7.64 -7.96
N THR A 78 2.75 -8.89 -7.99
CA THR A 78 3.74 -9.33 -8.98
C THR A 78 3.16 -9.47 -10.38
N ASN A 79 1.84 -9.53 -10.49
CA ASN A 79 1.11 -9.73 -11.75
C ASN A 79 0.48 -8.43 -12.27
N ASP A 80 0.67 -7.31 -11.56
CA ASP A 80 0.06 -6.03 -11.89
C ASP A 80 1.06 -4.88 -11.70
N CYS A 81 2.18 -5.00 -12.39
CA CYS A 81 3.26 -4.03 -12.44
C CYS A 81 3.89 -3.98 -13.84
N SER A 82 4.66 -2.93 -14.11
CA SER A 82 5.48 -2.84 -15.32
C SER A 82 6.39 -4.08 -15.47
N ARG A 83 6.70 -4.45 -16.72
CA ARG A 83 7.70 -5.49 -17.02
C ARG A 83 9.12 -5.14 -16.56
N ASN A 84 9.39 -3.86 -16.32
CA ASN A 84 10.69 -3.37 -15.86
C ASN A 84 10.78 -3.31 -14.33
N VAL A 85 9.75 -3.79 -13.64
CA VAL A 85 9.65 -3.81 -12.19
C VAL A 85 9.53 -5.25 -11.72
N TYR A 86 10.10 -5.56 -10.57
CA TYR A 86 9.80 -6.77 -9.83
C TYR A 86 9.59 -6.46 -8.35
N ILE A 87 8.86 -7.33 -7.65
CA ILE A 87 8.66 -7.22 -6.20
C ILE A 87 9.76 -8.05 -5.51
N LYS A 88 10.49 -7.44 -4.58
CA LYS A 88 11.57 -8.09 -3.82
C LYS A 88 11.02 -9.25 -2.99
N LYS A 89 11.93 -10.12 -2.54
CA LYS A 89 11.60 -11.30 -1.72
C LYS A 89 10.84 -10.96 -0.44
N ASN A 90 11.03 -9.76 0.12
CA ASN A 90 10.29 -9.28 1.29
C ASN A 90 8.77 -9.14 1.02
N GLY A 91 8.36 -9.02 -0.25
CA GLY A 91 6.97 -8.95 -0.70
C GLY A 91 6.31 -7.57 -0.61
N PHE A 92 6.99 -6.56 -0.06
CA PHE A 92 6.46 -5.20 0.14
C PHE A 92 7.16 -4.15 -0.72
N THR A 93 8.39 -4.44 -1.14
CA THR A 93 9.24 -3.49 -1.86
C THR A 93 9.24 -3.80 -3.35
N LEU A 94 8.84 -2.82 -4.13
CA LEU A 94 9.06 -2.75 -5.56
C LEU A 94 10.51 -2.36 -5.84
N HIS A 95 11.15 -3.03 -6.78
CA HIS A 95 12.43 -2.63 -7.36
C HIS A 95 12.24 -2.37 -8.86
N ARG A 96 12.75 -1.21 -9.33
CA ARG A 96 12.72 -0.84 -10.75
C ARG A 96 14.07 -1.05 -11.40
N ASN A 97 14.13 -1.85 -12.46
CA ASN A 97 15.35 -2.05 -13.25
C ASN A 97 15.82 -0.75 -13.92
N PRO A 98 17.13 -0.58 -14.19
CA PRO A 98 17.69 0.67 -14.72
C PRO A 98 17.44 0.81 -16.23
N ILE A 99 16.17 1.02 -16.60
CA ILE A 99 15.73 1.20 -17.98
C ILE A 99 15.62 2.69 -18.30
N ALA A 100 16.32 3.14 -19.34
CA ALA A 100 16.26 4.52 -19.80
C ALA A 100 14.93 4.80 -20.53
N GLN A 101 14.50 6.06 -20.50
CA GLN A 101 13.31 6.55 -21.23
C GLN A 101 12.05 5.71 -20.96
N SER A 102 11.84 5.34 -19.70
CA SER A 102 10.69 4.54 -19.27
C SER A 102 10.19 5.05 -17.92
N THR A 103 8.86 5.11 -17.77
CA THR A 103 8.20 5.27 -16.48
C THR A 103 7.46 3.99 -16.17
N ASP A 104 7.63 3.51 -14.94
CA ASP A 104 7.22 2.16 -14.55
C ASP A 104 6.48 2.22 -13.21
N GLY A 105 5.32 1.59 -13.15
CA GLY A 105 4.47 1.58 -11.97
C GLY A 105 4.05 0.19 -11.54
N ALA A 106 3.38 0.15 -10.40
CA ALA A 106 2.76 -1.06 -9.86
C ALA A 106 1.52 -0.73 -9.05
N ARG A 107 0.57 -1.67 -9.04
CA ARG A 107 -0.60 -1.68 -8.17
C ARG A 107 -0.47 -2.74 -7.07
N THR A 108 -1.20 -2.54 -5.99
CA THR A 108 -1.38 -3.57 -4.96
C THR A 108 -2.25 -4.73 -5.44
N LYS A 109 -2.15 -5.86 -4.73
CA LYS A 109 -2.95 -7.06 -4.99
C LYS A 109 -4.46 -6.82 -4.84
N ILE A 110 -4.84 -5.97 -3.89
CA ILE A 110 -6.23 -5.68 -3.50
C ILE A 110 -6.51 -4.21 -3.73
N GLY A 111 -7.65 -3.92 -4.35
CA GLY A 111 -8.23 -2.60 -4.49
C GLY A 111 -9.49 -2.49 -3.64
N PHE A 112 -9.95 -1.26 -3.44
CA PHE A 112 -11.01 -0.92 -2.50
C PHE A 112 -12.19 -0.30 -3.24
N SER A 113 -13.40 -0.71 -2.87
CA SER A 113 -14.67 -0.18 -3.43
C SER A 113 -15.56 0.46 -2.35
N GLU A 114 -15.20 0.31 -1.09
CA GLU A 114 -15.97 0.74 0.09
C GLU A 114 -15.02 0.93 1.27
N GLY A 115 -15.47 1.64 2.31
CA GLY A 115 -14.73 1.83 3.56
C GLY A 115 -13.57 2.83 3.47
N ARG A 116 -12.84 2.92 4.59
CA ARG A 116 -11.67 3.78 4.77
C ARG A 116 -10.41 2.93 4.92
N HIS A 117 -9.36 3.31 4.20
CA HIS A 117 -8.14 2.52 4.04
C HIS A 117 -6.90 3.38 4.18
N ALA A 118 -5.91 2.89 4.93
CA ALA A 118 -4.64 3.57 5.13
C ALA A 118 -3.46 2.65 4.82
N TRP A 119 -2.44 3.20 4.17
CA TRP A 119 -1.16 2.55 3.94
C TRP A 119 -0.01 3.56 4.01
N GLU A 120 1.19 3.08 4.30
CA GLU A 120 2.43 3.84 4.21
C GLU A 120 3.15 3.51 2.92
N VAL A 121 3.83 4.52 2.35
CA VAL A 121 4.71 4.39 1.20
C VAL A 121 5.98 5.22 1.42
N TRP A 122 7.13 4.67 1.04
CA TRP A 122 8.41 5.39 1.09
C TRP A 122 9.38 4.89 0.02
N TRP A 123 10.25 5.79 -0.43
CA TRP A 123 11.40 5.55 -1.31
C TRP A 123 12.66 5.37 -0.49
N GLU A 124 13.42 4.33 -0.80
CA GLU A 124 14.72 4.01 -0.18
C GLU A 124 15.90 4.58 -0.98
N GLY A 125 15.63 5.36 -2.03
CA GLY A 125 16.64 6.01 -2.87
C GLY A 125 16.12 7.28 -3.54
N PRO A 126 16.89 7.82 -4.51
CA PRO A 126 16.49 9.01 -5.24
C PRO A 126 15.16 8.84 -5.96
N LEU A 127 14.35 9.90 -5.97
CA LEU A 127 13.09 9.95 -6.72
C LEU A 127 13.33 9.98 -8.23
N GLY A 128 14.43 10.60 -8.67
CA GLY A 128 14.65 10.94 -10.07
C GLY A 128 13.90 12.22 -10.47
N THR A 129 13.57 12.34 -11.75
CA THR A 129 12.84 13.50 -12.27
C THR A 129 11.34 13.44 -12.01
N VAL A 130 10.79 12.24 -11.79
CA VAL A 130 9.36 12.03 -11.53
C VAL A 130 9.17 10.83 -10.59
N ALA A 131 8.43 11.03 -9.51
CA ALA A 131 8.03 9.97 -8.59
C ALA A 131 6.63 10.26 -8.06
N VAL A 132 5.68 9.37 -8.35
CA VAL A 132 4.27 9.61 -8.06
C VAL A 132 3.72 8.51 -7.18
N ILE A 133 3.02 8.92 -6.12
CA ILE A 133 2.20 8.04 -5.28
C ILE A 133 0.72 8.35 -5.49
N GLY A 134 -0.14 7.36 -5.40
CA GLY A 134 -1.57 7.61 -5.44
C GLY A 134 -2.39 6.36 -5.59
N ILE A 135 -3.44 6.46 -6.39
CA ILE A 135 -4.41 5.39 -6.63
C ILE A 135 -4.74 5.28 -8.12
N ALA A 136 -5.11 4.09 -8.55
CA ALA A 136 -5.46 3.82 -9.94
C ALA A 136 -6.60 2.82 -10.04
N THR A 137 -7.38 2.91 -11.11
CA THR A 137 -8.26 1.81 -11.50
C THR A 137 -7.43 0.67 -12.10
N LYS A 138 -8.07 -0.49 -12.32
CA LYS A 138 -7.44 -1.63 -13.03
C LYS A 138 -7.07 -1.29 -14.48
N ARG A 139 -7.68 -0.26 -15.08
CA ARG A 139 -7.49 0.13 -16.48
C ARG A 139 -6.29 1.04 -16.70
N ALA A 140 -5.80 1.73 -15.66
CA ALA A 140 -4.66 2.63 -15.80
C ALA A 140 -3.42 1.88 -16.29
N ALA A 141 -2.64 2.48 -17.19
CA ALA A 141 -1.38 1.90 -17.63
C ALA A 141 -0.35 1.89 -16.50
N MET A 142 0.43 0.81 -16.38
CA MET A 142 1.54 0.71 -15.39
C MET A 142 2.91 0.88 -16.04
N GLN A 143 2.96 1.26 -17.32
CA GLN A 143 4.21 1.51 -18.03
C GLN A 143 3.95 2.48 -19.19
N CYS A 144 4.87 3.41 -19.41
CA CYS A 144 4.90 4.23 -20.62
C CYS A 144 6.33 4.63 -20.99
N GLN A 145 6.50 5.06 -22.25
CA GLN A 145 7.77 5.58 -22.73
C GLN A 145 8.02 7.01 -22.22
N GLY A 146 9.28 7.33 -21.95
CA GLY A 146 9.72 8.63 -21.45
C GLY A 146 9.69 8.74 -19.92
N TYR A 147 10.17 9.86 -19.41
CA TYR A 147 10.13 10.22 -17.99
C TYR A 147 8.95 11.16 -17.74
N VAL A 148 7.79 10.59 -17.43
CA VAL A 148 6.53 11.32 -17.31
C VAL A 148 5.81 10.93 -16.03
N ALA A 149 4.88 11.77 -15.59
CA ALA A 149 4.04 11.44 -14.45
C ALA A 149 2.89 10.53 -14.89
N LEU A 150 3.17 9.22 -14.89
CA LEU A 150 2.23 8.19 -15.36
C LEU A 150 0.94 8.14 -14.52
N LEU A 151 1.05 8.13 -13.19
CA LEU A 151 -0.14 8.24 -12.36
C LEU A 151 -0.69 9.68 -12.44
N GLY A 152 -1.93 9.80 -12.89
CA GLY A 152 -2.59 11.06 -13.18
C GLY A 152 -2.53 11.50 -14.64
N SER A 153 -1.84 10.75 -15.53
CA SER A 153 -1.77 11.10 -16.95
C SER A 153 -3.08 10.90 -17.71
N ASP A 154 -4.03 10.19 -17.11
CA ASP A 154 -5.34 9.87 -17.67
C ASP A 154 -6.44 9.98 -16.59
N ASP A 155 -7.67 9.69 -16.98
CA ASP A 155 -8.84 9.66 -16.10
C ASP A 155 -8.92 8.38 -15.24
N GLN A 156 -7.96 7.47 -15.36
CA GLN A 156 -7.93 6.18 -14.66
C GLN A 156 -7.04 6.21 -13.41
N SER A 157 -6.37 7.32 -13.12
CA SER A 157 -5.45 7.43 -11.98
C SER A 157 -5.39 8.83 -11.37
N TRP A 158 -5.02 8.90 -10.09
CA TRP A 158 -4.84 10.12 -9.30
C TRP A 158 -3.50 10.03 -8.60
N GLY A 159 -2.65 11.05 -8.74
CA GLY A 159 -1.27 10.98 -8.29
C GLY A 159 -0.77 12.27 -7.66
N TRP A 160 0.07 12.14 -6.63
CA TRP A 160 0.87 13.23 -6.08
C TRP A 160 2.33 13.02 -6.49
N ASN A 161 2.87 13.92 -7.33
CA ASN A 161 4.26 13.92 -7.72
C ASN A 161 5.12 14.54 -6.61
N LEU A 162 5.96 13.71 -5.99
CA LEU A 162 6.79 14.05 -4.84
C LEU A 162 8.00 14.95 -5.18
N VAL A 163 8.36 15.07 -6.46
CA VAL A 163 9.51 15.88 -6.90
C VAL A 163 9.18 17.37 -6.92
N ASP A 164 8.00 17.69 -7.47
CA ASP A 164 7.53 19.05 -7.72
C ASP A 164 6.32 19.45 -6.87
N ASN A 165 5.84 18.55 -6.00
CA ASN A 165 4.69 18.76 -5.12
C ASN A 165 3.41 19.11 -5.89
N ASN A 166 3.13 18.40 -6.98
CA ASN A 166 1.96 18.62 -7.83
C ASN A 166 0.96 17.47 -7.75
N LEU A 167 -0.32 17.79 -7.70
CA LEU A 167 -1.40 16.83 -7.86
C LEU A 167 -1.72 16.65 -9.34
N LEU A 168 -1.99 15.41 -9.74
CA LEU A 168 -2.12 14.99 -11.14
C LEU A 168 -3.37 14.13 -11.31
N HIS A 169 -4.18 14.49 -12.30
CA HIS A 169 -5.32 13.70 -12.75
C HIS A 169 -5.75 14.16 -14.15
N ASN A 170 -6.23 13.23 -14.99
CA ASN A 170 -6.74 13.55 -16.32
C ASN A 170 -5.74 14.25 -17.25
N GLY A 171 -4.44 13.99 -17.07
CA GLY A 171 -3.36 14.61 -17.84
C GLY A 171 -3.06 16.05 -17.43
N GLU A 172 -3.68 16.55 -16.37
CA GLU A 172 -3.56 17.93 -15.90
C GLU A 172 -2.89 18.01 -14.53
N VAL A 173 -2.31 19.18 -14.25
CA VAL A 173 -1.78 19.55 -12.92
C VAL A 173 -2.89 20.24 -12.14
N ASN A 174 -3.41 19.57 -11.12
CA ASN A 174 -4.55 20.03 -10.30
C ASN A 174 -4.12 20.91 -9.11
N GLY A 175 -2.95 21.54 -9.21
CA GLY A 175 -2.38 22.44 -8.20
C GLY A 175 -1.28 21.83 -7.35
N SER A 176 -0.67 22.66 -6.52
CA SER A 176 0.40 22.29 -5.60
C SER A 176 -0.15 21.64 -4.32
N PHE A 177 0.57 20.64 -3.80
CA PHE A 177 0.25 19.96 -2.55
C PHE A 177 1.53 19.57 -1.78
N PRO A 178 1.59 19.79 -0.46
CA PRO A 178 0.56 20.39 0.41
C PRO A 178 0.26 21.86 0.11
N GLN A 179 -0.94 22.33 0.49
CA GLN A 179 -1.35 23.73 0.34
C GLN A 179 -0.77 24.59 1.46
N CYS A 180 0.55 24.78 1.46
CA CYS A 180 1.24 25.66 2.41
C CYS A 180 2.40 26.42 1.73
N ASN A 181 2.78 27.55 2.33
CA ASN A 181 3.93 28.32 1.84
C ASN A 181 5.21 27.51 2.04
N ASN A 182 6.01 27.38 0.97
CA ASN A 182 7.25 26.60 0.95
C ASN A 182 7.04 25.15 1.41
N ALA A 183 6.04 24.47 0.83
CA ALA A 183 5.77 23.07 1.05
C ALA A 183 7.08 22.24 0.99
N PRO A 184 7.45 21.54 2.07
CA PRO A 184 8.70 20.81 2.12
C PRO A 184 8.71 19.70 1.07
N LYS A 185 9.88 19.50 0.44
CA LYS A 185 10.09 18.38 -0.47
C LYS A 185 10.21 17.08 0.31
N TYR A 186 9.82 15.99 -0.33
CA TYR A 186 10.01 14.64 0.17
C TYR A 186 11.48 14.37 0.54
N GLN A 187 11.72 13.76 1.70
CA GLN A 187 13.04 13.31 2.11
C GLN A 187 13.17 11.80 1.95
N ILE A 188 14.32 11.33 1.47
CA ILE A 188 14.56 9.89 1.27
C ILE A 188 14.36 9.14 2.59
N GLY A 189 13.63 8.03 2.54
CA GLY A 189 13.23 7.24 3.71
C GLY A 189 12.04 7.78 4.51
N GLU A 190 11.52 8.97 4.19
CA GLU A 190 10.33 9.51 4.85
C GLU A 190 9.09 8.71 4.48
N ARG A 191 8.27 8.36 5.48
CA ARG A 191 7.04 7.61 5.25
C ARG A 191 5.87 8.56 5.06
N ILE A 192 5.23 8.44 3.90
CA ILE A 192 3.97 9.11 3.61
C ILE A 192 2.85 8.13 3.89
N ARG A 193 1.93 8.50 4.79
CA ARG A 193 0.68 7.76 4.94
C ARG A 193 -0.32 8.29 3.91
N VAL A 194 -0.99 7.38 3.24
CA VAL A 194 -2.08 7.68 2.30
C VAL A 194 -3.37 7.20 2.93
N ILE A 195 -4.40 8.03 2.90
CA ILE A 195 -5.74 7.75 3.41
C ILE A 195 -6.73 7.83 2.26
N LEU A 196 -7.32 6.70 1.91
CA LEU A 196 -8.40 6.60 0.94
C LEU A 196 -9.72 6.43 1.67
N ASP A 197 -10.64 7.36 1.42
CA ASP A 197 -12.01 7.29 1.90
C ASP A 197 -12.95 7.03 0.72
N MET A 198 -13.48 5.81 0.61
CA MET A 198 -14.42 5.45 -0.45
C MET A 198 -15.86 5.92 -0.16
N GLU A 199 -16.16 6.31 1.08
CA GLU A 199 -17.47 6.81 1.50
C GLU A 199 -17.57 8.31 1.17
N ASP A 200 -16.61 9.10 1.63
CA ASP A 200 -16.50 10.53 1.35
C ASP A 200 -15.83 10.84 0.00
N LYS A 201 -15.33 9.81 -0.68
CA LYS A 201 -14.69 9.88 -2.00
C LYS A 201 -13.49 10.82 -2.01
N THR A 202 -12.59 10.63 -1.05
CA THR A 202 -11.40 11.47 -0.88
C THR A 202 -10.10 10.68 -0.84
N LEU A 203 -9.01 11.31 -1.28
CA LEU A 203 -7.65 10.85 -1.06
C LEU A 203 -6.87 11.93 -0.31
N ALA A 204 -6.31 11.58 0.84
CA ALA A 204 -5.54 12.47 1.69
C ALA A 204 -4.17 11.86 2.04
N PHE A 205 -3.28 12.72 2.53
CA PHE A 205 -1.92 12.32 2.87
C PHE A 205 -1.53 12.83 4.26
N GLU A 206 -0.73 12.04 4.97
CA GLU A 206 -0.07 12.43 6.21
C GLU A 206 1.43 12.18 6.13
N ARG A 207 2.18 12.96 6.90
CA ARG A 207 3.63 12.87 6.96
C ARG A 207 4.10 13.13 8.37
N GLY A 208 4.77 12.17 8.99
CA GLY A 208 5.24 12.30 10.38
C GLY A 208 4.11 12.63 11.38
N TYR A 209 2.94 12.03 11.22
CA TYR A 209 1.70 12.31 11.98
C TYR A 209 1.07 13.69 11.74
N GLU A 210 1.58 14.48 10.79
CA GLU A 210 0.97 15.72 10.33
C GLU A 210 0.01 15.43 9.17
N PHE A 211 -1.25 15.83 9.31
CA PHE A 211 -2.23 15.75 8.24
C PHE A 211 -1.98 16.86 7.20
N LEU A 212 -1.68 16.48 5.96
CA LEU A 212 -1.31 17.42 4.89
C LEU A 212 -2.53 17.98 4.13
N GLY A 213 -3.72 17.47 4.40
CA GLY A 213 -4.95 17.86 3.72
C GLY A 213 -5.48 16.80 2.76
N VAL A 214 -6.68 17.06 2.25
CA VAL A 214 -7.32 16.26 1.20
C VAL A 214 -6.79 16.71 -0.16
N ALA A 215 -6.11 15.82 -0.87
CA ALA A 215 -5.56 16.08 -2.19
C ALA A 215 -6.61 15.95 -3.30
N PHE A 216 -7.43 14.88 -3.25
CA PHE A 216 -8.45 14.63 -4.27
C PHE A 216 -9.81 14.45 -3.62
N ARG A 217 -10.84 14.96 -4.30
CA ARG A 217 -12.26 14.85 -3.91
C ARG A 217 -13.07 14.36 -5.10
N GLY A 218 -14.24 13.78 -4.81
CA GLY A 218 -15.14 13.31 -5.86
C GLY A 218 -14.62 12.07 -6.59
N LEU A 219 -13.81 11.24 -5.91
CA LEU A 219 -13.34 9.98 -6.45
C LEU A 219 -14.51 9.12 -6.98
N PRO A 220 -14.33 8.41 -8.10
CA PRO A 220 -15.40 7.62 -8.69
C PRO A 220 -15.73 6.41 -7.82
N LYS A 221 -16.98 5.94 -7.91
CA LYS A 221 -17.46 4.73 -7.23
C LYS A 221 -17.04 3.47 -8.00
N VAL A 222 -15.73 3.24 -8.07
CA VAL A 222 -15.10 2.09 -8.71
C VAL A 222 -14.05 1.48 -7.78
N CYS A 223 -13.55 0.30 -8.12
CA CYS A 223 -12.45 -0.31 -7.37
C CYS A 223 -11.14 0.45 -7.65
N LEU A 224 -10.54 1.01 -6.59
CA LEU A 224 -9.30 1.78 -6.64
C LEU A 224 -8.17 1.05 -5.92
N TYR A 225 -7.03 0.96 -6.58
CA TYR A 225 -5.84 0.26 -6.09
C TYR A 225 -4.79 1.29 -5.69
N PRO A 226 -4.20 1.19 -4.49
CA PRO A 226 -2.94 1.85 -4.21
C PRO A 226 -1.92 1.59 -5.31
N ALA A 227 -1.26 2.65 -5.75
CA ALA A 227 -0.33 2.60 -6.87
C ALA A 227 0.84 3.57 -6.70
N VAL A 228 1.96 3.23 -7.34
CA VAL A 228 3.13 4.12 -7.47
C VAL A 228 3.64 4.09 -8.91
N SER A 229 4.34 5.13 -9.34
CA SER A 229 5.14 5.14 -10.57
C SER A 229 6.46 5.86 -10.39
N ALA A 230 7.53 5.31 -10.96
CA ALA A 230 8.89 5.83 -10.82
C ALA A 230 9.68 5.76 -12.13
N VAL A 231 10.70 6.63 -12.24
CA VAL A 231 11.59 6.73 -13.41
C VAL A 231 13.06 6.44 -13.10
N TYR A 232 13.45 6.51 -11.81
CA TYR A 232 14.84 6.34 -11.43
C TYR A 232 15.27 4.86 -11.49
N GLY A 233 16.46 4.60 -12.03
CA GLY A 233 16.99 3.24 -12.12
C GLY A 233 17.44 2.71 -10.77
N ASN A 234 17.18 1.43 -10.50
CA ASN A 234 17.48 0.77 -9.22
C ASN A 234 16.76 1.38 -8.01
N THR A 235 15.70 2.17 -8.23
CA THR A 235 14.92 2.72 -7.13
C THR A 235 14.08 1.64 -6.47
N GLU A 236 13.93 1.76 -5.16
CA GLU A 236 13.15 0.85 -4.33
C GLU A 236 12.06 1.63 -3.61
N VAL A 237 10.83 1.11 -3.71
CA VAL A 237 9.63 1.73 -3.15
C VAL A 237 8.91 0.68 -2.33
N THR A 238 8.71 0.96 -1.05
CA THR A 238 8.04 0.03 -0.14
C THR A 238 6.64 0.55 0.16
N LEU A 239 5.64 -0.34 0.16
CA LEU A 239 4.26 -0.04 0.50
C LEU A 239 3.75 -1.02 1.56
N VAL A 240 3.19 -0.49 2.66
CA VAL A 240 2.67 -1.29 3.77
C VAL A 240 1.26 -0.85 4.15
N TYR A 241 0.30 -1.75 3.98
CA TYR A 241 -1.08 -1.51 4.37
C TYR A 241 -1.27 -1.60 5.88
N LEU A 242 -1.88 -0.57 6.47
CA LEU A 242 -2.08 -0.44 7.92
C LEU A 242 -3.46 -0.97 8.34
N GLY A 243 -4.47 -0.78 7.50
CA GLY A 243 -5.85 -1.12 7.83
C GLY A 243 -6.77 0.09 7.72
N LYS A 244 -7.79 0.13 8.58
CA LYS A 244 -8.63 1.33 8.72
C LYS A 244 -7.80 2.45 9.37
N PRO A 245 -7.82 3.69 8.84
CA PRO A 245 -7.21 4.85 9.49
C PRO A 245 -7.71 5.04 10.93
N LEU A 246 -6.86 5.60 11.79
CA LEU A 246 -7.17 5.88 13.20
C LEU A 246 -7.69 7.31 13.44
N ASP A 247 -7.88 8.08 12.38
CA ASP A 247 -8.32 9.46 12.40
C ASP A 247 -9.81 9.57 12.76
N GLY A 248 -10.06 10.24 13.89
CA GLY A 248 -11.37 10.46 14.50
C GLY A 248 -11.53 9.80 15.86
#